data_AF-A0A3S1Z839-F1
#
_entry.id   AF-A0A3S1Z839-F1
#
_cell.length_a   1.000
_cell.length_b   1.000
_cell.length_c   1.000
_cell.angle_alpha   90.00
_cell.angle_beta   90.00
_cell.angle_gamma   90.00
#
_symmetry.space_group_name_H-M   'P 1'
#
loop_
_entity.id
_entity.type
_entity.pdbx_description
1 polymer ?
#
loop_
_entity_poly.entity_id
_entity_poly.type
_entity_poly.pdbx_seq_one_letter_code
_entity_poly.pdbx_strand_id
1 'polypeptide(L)'
;MSLELYAAYVLACIVIILVPGPTVTLIIANSIRHGSRAGLANVAGTQAGLAVMIAIVGIGLNTLIAGMGHWFEWVRLIGAAYLIWMGVQMFRSKGTLNADGTAR
;
A
#
# COMPACT_ATOMS: atom_id res chain seq x y z
N MET A 1 -6.17 -26.24 -5.71
CA MET A 1 -4.98 -25.42 -6.05
C MET A 1 -3.81 -26.38 -6.18
N SER A 2 -3.09 -26.43 -7.31
CA SER A 2 -1.91 -27.30 -7.42
C SER A 2 -0.83 -26.83 -6.44
N LEU A 3 -0.10 -27.77 -5.84
CA LEU A 3 0.96 -27.47 -4.87
C LEU A 3 2.02 -26.52 -5.45
N GLU A 4 2.28 -26.65 -6.75
CA GLU A 4 3.16 -25.75 -7.51
C GLU A 4 2.68 -24.31 -7.54
N LEU A 5 1.37 -24.07 -7.76
CA LEU A 5 0.82 -22.71 -7.75
C LEU A 5 0.95 -22.06 -6.36
N TYR A 6 0.72 -22.86 -5.32
CA TYR A 6 0.87 -22.40 -3.94
C TYR A 6 2.33 -22.06 -3.61
N ALA A 7 3.28 -22.93 -3.99
CA ALA A 7 4.70 -22.68 -3.79
C ALA A 7 5.17 -21.43 -4.58
N ALA A 8 4.73 -21.27 -5.83
CA ALA A 8 5.04 -20.09 -6.64
C ALA A 8 4.46 -18.81 -6.02
N TYR A 9 3.23 -18.85 -5.48
CA TYR A 9 2.62 -17.73 -4.78
C TYR A 9 3.41 -17.34 -3.52
N VAL A 10 3.77 -18.31 -2.67
CA VAL A 10 4.57 -18.06 -1.47
C VAL A 10 5.91 -17.42 -1.83
N LEU A 11 6.58 -17.94 -2.85
CA LEU A 11 7.85 -17.40 -3.32
C LEU A 11 7.71 -15.97 -3.84
N ALA A 12 6.66 -15.67 -4.62
CA ALA A 12 6.36 -14.31 -5.07
C ALA A 12 6.08 -13.37 -3.89
N CYS A 13 5.30 -13.80 -2.89
CA CYS A 13 5.04 -13.02 -1.68
C CYS A 13 6.32 -12.67 -0.92
N ILE A 14 7.24 -13.63 -0.75
CA ILE A 14 8.53 -13.39 -0.09
C ILE A 14 9.31 -12.30 -0.84
N VAL A 15 9.41 -12.40 -2.17
CA VAL A 15 10.11 -11.40 -3.00
C VAL A 15 9.49 -10.01 -2.84
N ILE A 16 8.16 -9.93 -2.85
CA ILE A 16 7.43 -8.66 -2.70
C ILE A 16 7.63 -8.05 -1.30
N ILE A 17 7.62 -8.86 -0.24
CA ILE A 17 7.78 -8.40 1.15
C ILE A 17 9.18 -7.84 1.42
N LEU A 18 10.20 -8.30 0.70
CA LEU A 18 11.58 -7.84 0.88
C LEU A 18 11.80 -6.39 0.43
N VAL A 19 10.94 -5.85 -0.42
CA VAL A 19 11.02 -4.45 -0.85
C VAL A 19 10.21 -3.59 0.11
N PRO A 20 10.84 -2.83 1.04
CA PRO A 20 10.11 -1.98 1.96
C PRO A 20 9.38 -0.89 1.18
N GLY A 21 8.05 -0.94 1.21
CA GLY A 21 7.21 0.09 0.62
C GLY A 21 7.29 1.44 1.37
N PRO A 22 6.63 2.50 0.86
CA PRO A 22 6.67 3.82 1.46
C PRO A 22 6.24 3.84 2.94
N THR A 23 5.17 3.12 3.28
CA THR A 23 4.66 3.02 4.66
C THR A 23 5.68 2.38 5.60
N VAL A 24 6.30 1.28 5.18
CA VAL A 24 7.31 0.57 6.00
C VAL A 24 8.53 1.46 6.20
N THR A 25 8.99 2.13 5.15
CA THR A 25 10.11 3.09 5.22
C THR A 25 9.81 4.25 6.17
N LEU A 26 8.59 4.81 6.14
CA LEU A 26 8.17 5.86 7.07
C LEU A 26 8.12 5.37 8.53
N ILE A 27 7.65 4.15 8.77
CA ILE A 27 7.66 3.54 10.11
C ILE A 27 9.10 3.38 10.61
N ILE A 28 10.01 2.89 9.76
CA ILE A 28 11.43 2.75 10.09
C ILE A 28 12.04 4.12 10.41
N ALA A 29 11.83 5.12 9.54
CA ALA A 29 12.35 6.48 9.75
C ALA A 29 11.85 7.10 11.06
N ASN A 30 10.55 6.97 11.35
CA ASN A 30 9.98 7.46 12.61
C ASN A 30 10.48 6.68 13.84
N SER A 31 10.71 5.37 13.71
CA SER A 31 11.24 4.54 14.78
C SER A 31 12.69 4.90 15.12
N ILE A 32 13.50 5.19 14.09
CA ILE A 32 14.89 5.62 14.26
C ILE A 32 14.94 7.03 14.87
N ARG A 33 14.08 7.96 14.40
CA ARG A 33 14.12 9.37 14.81
C ARG A 33 13.50 9.64 16.18
N HIS A 34 12.42 8.93 16.53
CA HIS A 34 11.62 9.21 17.73
C HIS A 34 11.49 8.00 18.68
N GLY A 35 12.24 6.92 18.41
CA GLY A 35 12.25 5.70 19.21
C GLY A 35 11.15 4.70 18.85
N SER A 36 11.29 3.47 19.38
CA SER A 36 10.41 2.34 19.06
C SER A 36 8.94 2.59 19.40
N ARG A 37 8.65 3.35 20.46
CA ARG A 37 7.28 3.69 20.86
C ARG A 37 6.56 4.53 19.80
N ALA A 38 7.25 5.48 19.17
CA ALA A 38 6.70 6.27 18.08
C ALA A 38 6.46 5.40 16.83
N GLY A 39 7.35 4.43 16.57
CA GLY A 39 7.16 3.40 15.56
C GLY A 39 5.88 2.59 15.77
N LEU A 40 5.69 2.05 16.99
CA LEU A 40 4.48 1.29 17.35
C LEU A 40 3.21 2.12 17.20
N ALA A 41 3.23 3.39 17.61
CA ALA A 41 2.09 4.30 17.44
C ALA A 41 1.75 4.49 15.95
N ASN A 42 2.77 4.63 15.09
CA ASN A 42 2.59 4.78 13.65
C ASN A 42 1.97 3.50 13.02
N VAL A 43 2.44 2.32 13.44
CA VAL A 43 1.86 1.03 13.03
C VAL A 43 0.41 0.91 13.49
N ALA A 44 0.12 1.20 14.76
CA ALA A 44 -1.23 1.11 15.32
C ALA A 44 -2.22 2.04 14.59
N GLY A 45 -1.81 3.29 14.35
CA GLY A 45 -2.62 4.25 13.59
C GLY A 45 -2.86 3.79 12.15
N THR A 46 -1.83 3.27 11.48
CA THR A 46 -1.94 2.73 10.12
C THR A 46 -2.92 1.55 10.06
N GLN A 47 -2.83 0.62 11.00
CA GLN A 47 -3.73 -0.54 11.06
C GLN A 47 -5.17 -0.14 11.39
N ALA A 48 -5.37 0.80 12.31
CA ALA A 48 -6.68 1.32 12.63
C ALA A 48 -7.34 2.02 11.42
N GLY A 49 -6.58 2.88 10.73
CA GLY A 49 -7.05 3.53 9.51
C GLY A 49 -7.40 2.53 8.41
N LEU A 50 -6.56 1.50 8.21
CA LEU A 50 -6.83 0.43 7.27
C LEU A 50 -8.10 -0.36 7.62
N ALA A 51 -8.30 -0.69 8.90
CA ALA A 51 -9.49 -1.39 9.37
C ALA A 51 -10.76 -0.57 9.12
N VAL A 52 -10.73 0.73 9.42
CA VAL A 52 -11.85 1.65 9.14
C VAL A 52 -12.12 1.73 7.64
N MET A 53 -11.09 1.87 6.81
CA MET A 53 -11.24 1.89 5.36
C MET A 53 -11.88 0.60 4.84
N ILE A 54 -11.40 -0.56 5.28
CA ILE A 54 -11.95 -1.87 4.90
C ILE A 54 -13.41 -1.99 5.33
N ALA A 55 -13.77 -1.53 6.54
CA ALA A 55 -15.14 -1.55 7.02
C ALA A 55 -16.06 -0.67 6.16
N ILE A 56 -15.65 0.56 5.85
CA ILE A 56 -16.39 1.47 4.97
C ILE A 56 -16.62 0.83 3.59
N VAL A 57 -15.56 0.28 2.99
CA VAL A 57 -15.62 -0.39 1.70
C VAL A 57 -16.53 -1.62 1.78
N GLY A 58 -16.37 -2.46 2.80
CA GLY A 58 -17.18 -3.68 2.98
C GLY A 58 -18.67 -3.39 3.11
N ILE A 59 -19.06 -2.28 3.75
CA ILE A 59 -20.46 -1.88 3.91
C ILE A 59 -21.01 -1.23 2.63
N GLY A 60 -20.25 -0.33 2.00
CA GLY A 60 -20.80 0.60 0.99
C GLY A 60 -20.44 0.28 -0.46
N LEU A 61 -19.41 -0.53 -0.72
CA LEU A 61 -18.84 -0.69 -2.06
C LEU A 61 -19.85 -1.29 -3.05
N ASN A 62 -20.60 -2.31 -2.62
CA ASN A 62 -21.55 -2.99 -3.50
C ASN A 62 -22.66 -2.03 -3.99
N THR A 63 -23.24 -1.26 -3.08
CA THR A 63 -24.28 -0.26 -3.39
C THR A 63 -23.75 0.85 -4.29
N LEU A 64 -22.52 1.30 -4.03
CA LEU A 64 -21.87 2.34 -4.82
C LEU A 64 -21.58 1.87 -6.26
N ILE A 65 -21.06 0.65 -6.44
CA ILE A 65 -20.80 0.08 -7.76
C ILE A 65 -22.10 -0.13 -8.54
N ALA A 66 -23.16 -0.62 -7.88
CA ALA A 66 -24.46 -0.84 -8.53
C ALA A 66 -25.08 0.45 -9.10
N GLY A 67 -24.82 1.61 -8.49
CA GLY A 67 -25.30 2.91 -8.96
C GLY A 67 -24.44 3.57 -10.07
N MET A 68 -23.22 3.08 -10.30
CA MET A 68 -22.25 3.75 -11.18
C MET A 68 -22.46 3.47 -12.68
N GLY A 69 -23.08 2.35 -13.04
CA GLY A 69 -23.24 1.95 -14.44
C GLY A 69 -21.91 1.97 -15.21
N HIS A 70 -21.86 2.69 -16.34
CA HIS A 70 -20.67 2.80 -17.19
C HIS A 70 -19.51 3.61 -16.58
N TRP A 71 -19.76 4.40 -15.52
CA TRP A 71 -18.68 5.16 -14.85
C TRP A 71 -17.70 4.27 -14.10
N PHE A 72 -18.13 3.08 -13.66
CA PHE A 72 -17.26 2.13 -12.99
C PHE A 72 -16.11 1.67 -13.90
N GLU A 73 -16.37 1.50 -15.20
CA GLU A 73 -15.37 1.14 -16.21
C GLU A 73 -14.25 2.20 -16.26
N TRP A 74 -14.64 3.47 -16.33
CA TRP A 74 -13.71 4.60 -16.35
C TRP A 74 -12.88 4.70 -15.08
N VAL A 75 -13.51 4.55 -13.92
CA VAL A 75 -12.80 4.55 -12.62
C VAL A 75 -11.78 3.41 -12.57
N ARG A 76 -12.14 2.21 -13.05
CA ARG A 76 -11.23 1.06 -13.14
C ARG A 76 -10.06 1.32 -14.07
N LEU A 77 -10.31 1.92 -15.25
CA LEU A 77 -9.26 2.26 -16.21
C LEU A 77 -8.32 3.33 -15.66
N ILE A 78 -8.85 4.37 -15.01
CA ILE A 78 -8.05 5.39 -14.33
C ILE A 78 -7.20 4.75 -13.22
N GLY A 79 -7.79 3.87 -12.41
CA GLY A 79 -7.07 3.13 -11.38
C GLY A 79 -5.94 2.27 -11.95
N ALA A 80 -6.19 1.57 -13.05
CA ALA A 80 -5.16 0.79 -13.74
C ALA A 80 -4.03 1.68 -14.29
N ALA A 81 -4.37 2.80 -14.92
CA ALA A 81 -3.40 3.78 -15.41
C ALA A 81 -2.55 4.35 -14.26
N TYR A 82 -3.18 4.65 -13.12
CA TYR A 82 -2.49 5.12 -11.92
C TYR A 82 -1.50 4.08 -11.36
N LEU A 83 -1.89 2.81 -11.31
CA LEU A 83 -1.01 1.72 -10.87
C LEU A 83 0.19 1.53 -11.83
N ILE A 84 -0.04 1.62 -13.14
CA ILE A 84 1.04 1.58 -14.14
C ILE A 84 1.99 2.75 -13.92
N TRP A 85 1.46 3.96 -13.74
CA TRP A 85 2.26 5.15 -13.49
C TRP A 85 3.10 5.02 -12.21
N MET A 86 2.51 4.56 -11.10
CA MET A 86 3.24 4.29 -9.86
C MET A 86 4.30 3.21 -10.04
N GLY A 87 3.99 2.12 -10.75
CA GLY A 87 4.95 1.06 -11.07
C GLY A 87 6.16 1.60 -11.83
N VAL A 88 5.92 2.41 -12.87
CA VAL A 88 6.98 3.09 -13.64
C VAL A 88 7.77 4.06 -12.74
N GLN A 89 7.11 4.83 -11.89
CA GLN A 89 7.78 5.75 -10.97
C GLN A 89 8.67 4.99 -9.99
N MET A 90 8.27 3.81 -9.53
CA MET A 90 9.08 2.95 -8.65
C MET A 90 10.36 2.44 -9.34
N PHE A 91 10.30 2.08 -10.62
CA PHE A 91 11.50 1.74 -11.40
C PHE A 91 12.42 2.95 -11.67
N ARG A 92 11.85 4.16 -11.76
CA ARG A 92 12.59 5.41 -12.02
C ARG A 92 13.12 6.08 -10.76
N SER A 93 12.58 5.75 -9.60
CA SER A 93 13.00 6.28 -8.32
C SER A 93 14.38 5.73 -7.99
N LYS A 94 15.40 6.58 -8.05
CA LYS A 94 16.69 6.31 -7.42
C LYS A 94 16.39 6.36 -5.94
N GLY A 95 16.50 5.26 -5.21
CA GLY A 95 16.12 5.15 -3.79
C GLY A 95 16.91 6.06 -2.85
N THR A 96 16.76 7.38 -3.00
CA THR A 96 17.33 8.40 -2.14
C THR A 96 16.45 8.49 -0.91
N LEU A 97 16.84 7.76 0.11
CA LEU A 97 16.45 8.03 1.48
C LEU A 97 17.08 9.39 1.84
N ASN A 98 16.35 10.48 1.66
CA ASN A 98 16.74 11.74 2.28
C ASN A 98 16.63 11.55 3.80
N ALA A 99 17.79 11.38 4.44
CA ALA A 99 17.93 11.27 5.89
C ALA A 99 17.59 12.59 6.61
N ASP A 100 17.33 13.65 5.86
CA ASP A 100 16.95 14.96 6.38
C ASP A 100 15.46 14.93 6.69
N GLY A 101 15.12 14.54 7.92
CA GLY A 101 13.77 14.52 8.49
C GLY A 101 13.11 15.90 8.64
N THR A 102 13.38 16.83 7.72
CA THR A 102 12.64 18.09 7.58
C THR A 102 11.55 17.87 6.53
N ALA A 103 10.34 17.58 7.01
CA ALA A 103 9.16 17.92 6.24
C ALA A 103 9.24 19.42 5.93
N ARG A 104 9.38 19.76 4.65
CA ARG A 104 8.84 21.01 4.13
C ARG A 104 7.49 20.69 3.52
#